data_AF-A0A392N1L1-F1
#
_entry.id   AF-A0A392N1L1-F1
#
_cell.length_a   1.000
_cell.length_b   1.000
_cell.length_c   1.000
_cell.angle_alpha   90.00
_cell.angle_beta   90.00
_cell.angle_gamma   90.00
#
_symmetry.space_group_name_H-M   'P 1'
#
loop_
_entity.id
_entity.type
_entity.pdbx_description
1 polymer ?
#
loop_
_entity_poly.entity_id
_entity_poly.type
_entity_poly.pdbx_seq_one_letter_code
_entity_poly.pdbx_strand_id
1 'polypeptide(L)' 'ALIVSCCGCFNGRTLGVISMSCDNEATRGFGPLMPGHLKVDFGDAEAVEKIFKEKGDRIAAFILEPIQGEAG' A
#
# COMPACT_ATOMS: atom_id res chain seq x y z
N ALA A 1 -3.03 7.74 11.99
CA ALA A 1 -1.80 7.14 11.46
C ALA A 1 -2.07 6.60 10.04
N LEU A 2 -1.10 6.74 9.14
CA LEU A 2 -1.16 6.28 7.76
C LEU A 2 -0.12 5.18 7.55
N ILE A 3 -0.46 4.18 6.74
CA ILE A 3 0.48 3.17 6.25
C ILE A 3 0.65 3.38 4.75
N VAL A 4 1.89 3.49 4.30
CA VAL A 4 2.23 3.59 2.88
C VAL A 4 2.66 2.21 2.39
N SER A 5 2.13 1.75 1.25
CA SER A 5 2.50 0.48 0.62
C SER A 5 2.76 0.63 -0.88
N CYS A 6 3.51 -0.29 -1.47
CA CYS A 6 3.73 -0.30 -2.92
C CYS A 6 2.66 -1.12 -3.65
N CYS A 7 2.20 -0.64 -4.81
CA CYS A 7 1.39 -1.42 -5.73
C CYS A 7 2.18 -2.62 -6.27
N GLY A 8 1.49 -3.74 -6.45
CA GLY A 8 2.10 -5.05 -6.75
C GLY A 8 2.51 -5.85 -5.51
N CYS A 9 2.59 -5.24 -4.31
CA CYS A 9 2.86 -6.02 -3.11
C CYS A 9 1.69 -6.90 -2.68
N PHE A 10 1.99 -8.11 -2.23
CA PHE A 10 1.06 -9.06 -1.64
C PHE A 10 1.41 -9.38 -0.19
N ASN A 11 0.69 -8.73 0.74
CA ASN A 11 0.90 -8.89 2.19
C ASN A 11 -0.16 -9.80 2.86
N GLY A 12 -0.90 -10.58 2.06
CA GLY A 12 -1.99 -11.45 2.52
C GLY A 12 -3.39 -10.95 2.15
N ARG A 13 -4.42 -11.64 2.66
CA ARG A 13 -5.84 -11.45 2.26
C ARG A 13 -6.82 -11.12 3.39
N THR A 14 -6.36 -10.92 4.63
CA THR A 14 -7.25 -10.46 5.70
C THR A 14 -7.63 -8.98 5.49
N LEU A 15 -8.76 -8.53 6.05
CA LEU A 15 -9.35 -7.22 5.75
C LEU A 15 -8.37 -6.04 5.91
N GLY A 16 -7.51 -6.07 6.93
CA GLY A 16 -6.50 -5.02 7.12
C GLY A 16 -5.45 -5.00 6.01
N VAL A 17 -4.84 -6.14 5.71
CA VAL A 17 -3.74 -6.20 4.72
C VAL A 17 -4.24 -6.06 3.29
N ILE A 18 -5.40 -6.61 2.94
CA ILE A 18 -5.96 -6.53 1.59
C ILE A 18 -6.35 -5.08 1.24
N SER A 19 -6.63 -4.25 2.24
CA SER A 19 -6.91 -2.82 2.06
C SER A 19 -5.71 -2.03 1.50
N MET A 20 -4.50 -2.57 1.64
CA MET A 20 -3.26 -2.01 1.07
C MET A 20 -3.03 -2.40 -0.39
N SER A 21 -3.74 -3.43 -0.90
CA SER A 21 -3.54 -3.95 -2.25
C SER A 21 -4.03 -2.98 -3.35
N CYS A 22 -3.31 -2.92 -4.47
CA CYS A 22 -3.78 -2.24 -5.70
C CYS A 22 -4.48 -3.20 -6.67
N ASP A 23 -4.58 -4.49 -6.33
CA ASP A 23 -5.28 -5.48 -7.13
C ASP A 23 -6.81 -5.37 -6.90
N ASN A 24 -7.51 -4.94 -7.95
CA ASN A 24 -8.96 -4.79 -7.95
C ASN A 24 -9.69 -6.14 -7.89
N GLU A 25 -9.12 -7.22 -8.45
CA GLU A 25 -9.69 -8.56 -8.35
C GLU A 25 -9.62 -9.06 -6.90
N ALA A 26 -8.49 -8.79 -6.22
CA ALA A 26 -8.30 -9.17 -4.82
C ALA A 26 -9.17 -8.38 -3.82
N THR A 27 -9.64 -7.19 -4.19
CA THR A 27 -10.43 -6.31 -3.33
C THR A 27 -11.93 -6.27 -3.66
N ARG A 28 -12.35 -6.83 -4.81
CA ARG A 28 -13.75 -6.85 -5.26
C ARG A 28 -14.64 -7.55 -4.23
N GLY A 29 -15.70 -6.86 -3.79
CA GLY A 29 -16.69 -7.39 -2.86
C GLY A 29 -16.34 -7.25 -1.37
N PHE A 30 -15.17 -6.68 -1.04
CA PHE A 30 -14.73 -6.47 0.35
C PHE A 30 -14.89 -5.01 0.82
N GLY A 31 -15.56 -4.18 0.02
CA GLY A 31 -15.74 -2.76 0.32
C GLY A 31 -16.76 -2.48 1.44
N PRO A 32 -16.62 -1.36 2.18
CA PRO A 32 -15.49 -0.43 2.12
C PRO A 32 -14.23 -1.04 2.77
N LEU A 33 -13.09 -0.85 2.11
CA LEU A 33 -11.80 -1.26 2.65
C LEU A 33 -11.41 -0.36 3.85
N MET A 34 -10.46 -0.83 4.66
CA MET A 34 -9.96 -0.07 5.79
C MET A 34 -9.37 1.27 5.35
N PRO A 35 -9.69 2.38 6.03
CA PRO A 35 -9.07 3.67 5.75
C PRO A 35 -7.63 3.71 6.29
N GLY A 36 -6.88 4.74 5.89
CA GLY A 36 -5.53 4.98 6.43
C GLY A 36 -4.40 4.31 5.65
N HIS A 37 -4.67 3.87 4.42
CA HIS A 37 -3.65 3.33 3.52
C HIS A 37 -3.39 4.30 2.36
N LEU A 38 -2.12 4.55 2.07
CA LEU A 38 -1.65 5.23 0.87
C LEU A 38 -0.86 4.25 0.02
N LYS A 39 -0.97 4.38 -1.30
CA LYS A 39 -0.38 3.47 -2.26
C LYS A 39 0.52 4.26 -3.21
N VAL A 40 1.69 3.71 -3.51
CA VAL A 40 2.66 4.25 -4.48
C VAL A 40 3.06 3.15 -5.45
N ASP A 41 3.54 3.52 -6.64
CA ASP A 41 4.07 2.52 -7.57
C ASP A 41 5.42 1.98 -7.07
N PHE A 42 5.65 0.68 -7.29
CA PHE A 42 6.91 0.06 -6.91
C PHE A 42 8.07 0.64 -7.74
N GLY A 43 9.15 1.04 -7.06
CA GLY A 43 10.30 1.67 -7.70
C GLY A 43 10.19 3.19 -7.91
N ASP A 44 9.04 3.81 -7.62
CA ASP A 44 8.86 5.26 -7.74
C ASP A 44 9.30 5.99 -6.45
N ALA A 45 10.60 6.27 -6.37
CA ALA A 45 11.19 7.00 -5.24
C ALA A 45 10.67 8.45 -5.12
N GLU A 46 10.33 9.09 -6.24
CA GLU A 46 9.83 10.48 -6.25
C GLU A 46 8.42 10.56 -5.63
N ALA A 47 7.56 9.59 -5.94
CA ALA A 47 6.23 9.48 -5.33
C ALA A 47 6.32 9.25 -3.82
N VAL A 48 7.24 8.40 -3.37
CA VAL A 48 7.50 8.18 -1.93
C VAL A 48 7.95 9.47 -1.27
N GLU A 49 8.95 10.16 -1.82
CA GLU A 49 9.46 11.42 -1.27
C GLU A 49 8.36 12.47 -1.15
N LYS A 50 7.55 12.62 -2.21
CA LYS A 50 6.41 13.55 -2.22
C LYS A 50 5.41 13.25 -1.10
N ILE A 51 4.97 12.00 -0.95
CA ILE A 51 4.00 11.61 0.09
C ILE A 51 4.58 11.84 1.50
N PHE A 52 5.86 11.54 1.71
CA PHE A 52 6.51 11.75 2.99
C PHE A 52 6.67 13.23 3.33
N LYS A 53 6.94 14.10 2.34
CA LYS A 53 6.94 15.56 2.54
C LYS A 53 5.55 16.10 2.89
N GLU A 54 4.52 15.62 2.21
CA GLU A 54 3.14 16.13 2.39
C GLU A 54 2.44 15.61 3.66
N LYS A 55 2.78 14.39 4.10
CA LYS A 55 1.98 13.67 5.12
C LYS A 55 2.83 12.95 6.17
N GLY A 56 4.14 13.21 6.22
CA GLY A 56 5.10 12.50 7.08
C GLY A 56 4.74 12.52 8.56
N ASP A 57 4.13 13.60 9.04
CA ASP A 57 3.64 13.75 10.41
C ASP A 57 2.55 12.73 10.80
N ARG A 58 1.86 12.17 9.81
CA ARG A 58 0.78 11.18 10.00
C ARG A 58 1.20 9.77 9.59
N ILE A 59 2.32 9.57 8.90
CA ILE A 59 2.79 8.26 8.44
C ILE A 59 3.41 7.52 9.63
N ALA A 60 2.89 6.34 9.92
CA ALA A 60 3.41 5.46 10.97
C ALA A 60 4.29 4.35 10.41
N ALA A 61 4.08 3.95 9.16
CA ALA A 61 4.84 2.87 8.54
C ALA A 61 4.89 2.98 7.01
N PHE A 62 5.96 2.43 6.44
CA PHE A 62 6.09 2.08 5.04
C PHE A 62 6.34 0.57 4.96
N ILE A 63 5.58 -0.14 4.13
CA ILE A 63 5.69 -1.58 3.94
C ILE A 63 5.86 -1.91 2.47
N LEU A 64 6.87 -2.73 2.17
CA LEU A 64 7.14 -3.25 0.84
C LEU A 64 7.79 -4.63 0.93
N GLU A 65 7.71 -5.36 -0.17
CA GLU A 65 8.57 -6.51 -0.42
C GLU A 65 9.88 -6.03 -1.06
N PRO A 66 11.06 -6.55 -0.64
CA PRO A 66 12.33 -6.20 -1.28
C PRO A 66 12.37 -6.54 -2.78
N ILE A 67 11.73 -7.65 -3.15
CA ILE A 67 11.46 -8.12 -4.50
C ILE A 67 10.02 -8.65 -4.45
N GLN A 68 9.15 -8.19 -5.35
CA GLN A 68 7.73 -8.57 -5.34
C GLN A 68 7.59 -10.03 -5.75
N GLY A 69 6.93 -10.86 -4.93
CA GLY A 69 6.80 -12.29 -5.21
C GLY A 69 5.60 -12.64 -6.09
N GLU A 70 4.42 -12.14 -5.75
CA GLU A 70 3.16 -12.50 -6.43
C GLU A 70 2.87 -11.64 -7.68
N ALA A 71 3.62 -10.56 -7.88
CA ALA A 71 3.47 -9.68 -9.04
C ALA A 71 4.24 -10.15 -10.28
N GLY A 72 5.09 -11.18 -10.17
CA GLY A 72 5.98 -11.68 -11.22
C GLY A 72 7.43 -11.67 -10.79
#